data_AF-A0A6J4HWZ0-F1
#
_entry.id   AF-A0A6J4HWZ0-F1
#
_cell.length_a   1.000
_cell.length_b   1.000
_cell.length_c   1.000
_cell.angle_alpha   90.00
_cell.angle_beta   90.00
_cell.angle_gamma   90.00
#
_symmetry.space_group_name_H-M   'P 1'
#
loop_
_entity.id
_entity.type
_entity.pdbx_description
1 polymer ?
#
loop_
_entity_poly.entity_id
_entity_poly.type
_entity_poly.pdbx_seq_one_letter_code
_entity_poly.pdbx_strand_id
1 'polypeptide(L)'
;MAWPLTVVDQDGRRVTFAEALGPGGARVQELLDALVRGAAEAGVDVDSLALMTPAGTVDLPLARVSLGEGVEAAGQVDGTWLAEVDRRRNGCRQALAAAARDEQMEAALHVAMLLATERLDPHDDADVDAHVASGARLWLVAGAVVSALSGADPDPFLAWGRLVAAGWWPVGPSDGRMVLSACGPVA
;
A
#
# COMPACT_ATOMS: atom_id res chain seq x y z
N MET A 1 16.28 -6.86 -10.46
CA MET A 1 15.39 -6.04 -11.33
C MET A 1 16.09 -4.71 -11.51
N ALA A 2 16.19 -4.18 -12.74
CA ALA A 2 16.77 -2.85 -12.95
C ALA A 2 15.67 -1.81 -12.68
N TRP A 3 15.88 -0.99 -11.67
CA TRP A 3 14.99 0.10 -11.26
C TRP A 3 15.78 1.41 -11.37
N PRO A 4 15.25 2.49 -12.00
CA PRO A 4 13.89 2.66 -12.50
C PRO A 4 13.56 1.86 -13.78
N LEU A 5 12.31 1.44 -13.93
CA LEU A 5 11.81 0.71 -15.09
C LEU A 5 11.62 1.65 -16.29
N THR A 6 12.25 1.30 -17.43
CA THR A 6 12.02 1.94 -18.74
C THR A 6 11.14 1.05 -19.59
N VAL A 7 10.12 1.61 -20.24
CA VAL A 7 9.20 0.91 -21.13
C VAL A 7 9.23 1.53 -22.53
N VAL A 8 8.69 0.81 -23.50
CA VAL A 8 8.55 1.29 -24.88
C VAL A 8 7.08 1.61 -25.10
N ASP A 9 6.77 2.83 -25.52
CA ASP A 9 5.40 3.25 -25.82
C ASP A 9 4.90 2.73 -27.18
N GLN A 10 3.66 3.04 -27.52
CA GLN A 10 3.02 2.62 -28.78
C GLN A 10 3.72 3.21 -30.03
N ASP A 11 4.48 4.30 -29.88
CA ASP A 11 5.25 4.95 -30.93
C ASP A 11 6.70 4.43 -31.01
N GLY A 12 7.07 3.43 -30.20
CA GLY A 12 8.41 2.86 -30.15
C GLY A 12 9.43 3.72 -29.36
N ARG A 13 8.99 4.74 -28.62
CA ARG A 13 9.86 5.60 -27.82
C ARG A 13 10.12 4.97 -26.46
N ARG A 14 11.34 5.15 -25.95
CA ARG A 14 11.68 4.79 -24.57
C ARG A 14 11.16 5.88 -23.63
N VAL A 15 10.28 5.49 -22.73
CA VAL A 15 9.72 6.34 -21.69
C VAL A 15 9.93 5.70 -20.32
N THR A 16 9.89 6.50 -19.27
CA THR A 16 9.86 5.98 -17.90
C THR A 16 8.53 5.29 -17.63
N PHE A 17 8.53 4.36 -16.67
CA PHE A 17 7.29 3.73 -16.23
C PHE A 17 6.25 4.76 -15.74
N ALA A 18 6.70 5.80 -15.01
CA ALA A 18 5.84 6.90 -14.57
C ALA A 18 5.15 7.62 -15.73
N GLU A 19 5.89 7.92 -16.81
CA GLU A 19 5.34 8.56 -18.01
C GLU A 19 4.34 7.66 -18.73
N ALA A 20 4.64 6.36 -18.86
CA ALA A 20 3.74 5.40 -19.48
C ALA A 20 2.42 5.20 -18.70
N LEU A 21 2.46 5.37 -17.37
CA LEU A 21 1.26 5.35 -16.55
C LEU A 21 0.40 6.60 -16.74
N GLY A 22 0.91 7.71 -17.25
CA GLY A 22 0.17 8.96 -17.44
C GLY A 22 -0.15 9.68 -16.11
N PRO A 23 -1.28 10.42 -16.01
CA PRO A 23 -1.67 11.11 -14.78
C PRO A 23 -1.67 10.17 -13.57
N GLY A 24 -1.03 10.60 -12.48
CA GLY A 24 -0.82 9.79 -11.27
C GLY A 24 0.44 8.91 -11.29
N GLY A 25 1.08 8.74 -12.45
CA GLY A 25 2.26 7.89 -12.61
C GLY A 25 3.46 8.27 -11.73
N ALA A 26 3.69 9.58 -11.51
CA ALA A 26 4.74 10.04 -10.59
C ALA A 26 4.48 9.60 -9.13
N ARG A 27 3.23 9.63 -8.67
CA ARG A 27 2.85 9.15 -7.32
C ARG A 27 3.01 7.63 -7.21
N VAL A 28 2.69 6.90 -8.28
CA VAL A 28 2.97 5.45 -8.33
C VAL A 28 4.48 5.20 -8.29
N GLN A 29 5.28 5.95 -9.03
CA GLN A 29 6.75 5.82 -8.99
C GLN A 29 7.28 6.06 -7.58
N GLU A 30 6.85 7.12 -6.89
CA GLU A 30 7.24 7.40 -5.50
C GLU A 30 6.86 6.25 -4.54
N LEU A 31 5.68 5.66 -4.72
CA LEU A 31 5.23 4.50 -3.96
C LEU A 31 6.15 3.29 -4.17
N LEU A 32 6.45 2.97 -5.42
CA LEU A 32 7.28 1.83 -5.79
C LEU A 32 8.74 2.04 -5.36
N ASP A 33 9.26 3.26 -5.51
CA ASP A 33 10.56 3.68 -5.01
C ASP A 33 10.68 3.43 -3.50
N ALA A 34 9.65 3.77 -2.73
CA ALA A 34 9.61 3.55 -1.29
C ALA A 34 9.61 2.05 -0.94
N LEU A 35 8.84 1.23 -1.68
CA LEU A 35 8.84 -0.23 -1.51
C LEU A 35 10.22 -0.85 -1.79
N VAL A 36 10.95 -0.34 -2.79
CA VAL A 36 12.30 -0.79 -3.13
C VAL A 36 13.32 -0.39 -2.05
N ARG A 37 13.22 0.82 -1.49
CA ARG A 37 14.12 1.29 -0.43
C ARG A 37 13.88 0.56 0.90
N GLY A 38 12.66 0.10 1.15
CA GLY A 38 12.27 -0.59 2.38
C GLY A 38 12.42 0.26 3.64
N ALA A 39 12.34 -0.38 4.82
CA ALA A 39 12.36 0.28 6.13
C ALA A 39 13.70 0.95 6.51
N ALA A 40 14.69 0.96 5.61
CA ALA A 40 16.02 1.50 5.86
C ALA A 40 16.08 3.04 5.91
N GLU A 41 14.99 3.75 5.59
CA GLU A 41 14.94 5.22 5.76
C GLU A 41 14.74 5.61 7.23
N ALA A 42 15.86 5.89 7.91
CA ALA A 42 15.85 6.64 9.16
C ALA A 42 15.20 8.01 8.92
N GLY A 43 14.03 8.26 9.51
CA GLY A 43 13.34 9.56 9.45
C GLY A 43 11.88 9.54 9.01
N VAL A 44 11.28 8.37 8.73
CA VAL A 44 9.84 8.28 8.45
C VAL A 44 9.05 8.49 9.75
N ASP A 45 8.24 9.57 9.80
CA ASP A 45 7.31 9.83 10.89
C ASP A 45 6.05 8.94 10.74
N VAL A 46 6.14 7.75 11.32
CA VAL A 46 5.09 6.73 11.29
C VAL A 46 3.80 7.21 11.96
N ASP A 47 3.87 8.04 13.00
CA ASP A 47 2.68 8.54 13.70
C ASP A 47 1.94 9.54 12.82
N SER A 48 2.66 10.48 12.22
CA SER A 48 2.06 11.41 11.26
C SER A 48 1.44 10.68 10.07
N LEU A 49 2.10 9.63 9.54
CA LEU A 49 1.52 8.84 8.46
C LEU A 49 0.27 8.09 8.89
N ALA A 50 0.24 7.51 10.10
CA ALA A 50 -0.93 6.82 10.63
C ALA A 50 -2.15 7.76 10.70
N LEU A 51 -1.95 9.00 11.13
CA LEU A 51 -2.99 10.02 11.20
C LEU A 51 -3.51 10.48 9.82
N MET A 52 -2.69 10.35 8.79
CA MET A 52 -3.09 10.68 7.40
C MET A 52 -3.83 9.54 6.69
N THR A 53 -3.96 8.38 7.32
CA THR A 53 -4.73 7.26 6.74
C THR A 53 -6.23 7.46 6.93
N PRO A 54 -7.09 6.73 6.19
CA PRO A 54 -8.53 6.67 6.49
C PRO A 54 -8.80 6.09 7.88
N ALA A 55 -7.81 5.41 8.47
CA ALA A 55 -7.84 4.96 9.84
C ALA A 55 -7.67 6.16 10.80
N GLY A 56 -6.66 6.99 10.57
CA GLY A 56 -6.37 8.20 11.35
C GLY A 56 -7.45 9.29 11.36
N THR A 57 -8.51 9.17 10.53
CA THR A 57 -9.67 10.07 10.62
C THR A 57 -10.52 9.85 11.88
N VAL A 58 -10.35 8.72 12.56
CA VAL A 58 -10.95 8.47 13.87
C VAL A 58 -9.93 8.91 14.93
N ASP A 59 -10.30 9.88 15.77
CA ASP A 59 -9.47 10.37 16.87
C ASP A 59 -9.36 9.30 17.97
N LEU A 60 -8.44 8.36 17.76
CA LEU A 60 -8.15 7.24 18.66
C LEU A 60 -6.66 7.23 19.01
N PRO A 61 -6.30 6.81 20.24
CA PRO A 61 -4.92 6.59 20.60
C PRO A 61 -4.28 5.56 19.66
N LEU A 62 -3.10 5.91 19.14
CA LEU A 62 -2.34 5.03 18.27
C LEU A 62 -1.65 3.93 19.07
N ALA A 63 -1.78 2.70 18.60
CA ALA A 63 -1.12 1.52 19.14
C ALA A 63 -0.26 0.87 18.05
N ARG A 64 1.06 0.90 18.25
CA ARG A 64 2.02 0.15 17.42
C ARG A 64 2.25 -1.21 18.06
N VAL A 65 1.96 -2.28 17.34
CA VAL A 65 1.91 -3.64 17.87
C VAL A 65 2.75 -4.62 17.05
N SER A 66 3.06 -5.77 17.65
CA SER A 66 3.70 -6.89 16.94
C SER A 66 2.78 -7.48 15.86
N LEU A 67 3.34 -8.27 14.94
CA LEU A 67 2.56 -8.93 13.88
C LEU A 67 1.41 -9.77 14.46
N GLY A 68 1.67 -10.57 15.49
CA GLY A 68 0.67 -11.44 16.13
C GLY A 68 -0.48 -10.66 16.75
N GLU A 69 -0.17 -9.62 17.53
CA GLU A 69 -1.19 -8.71 18.10
C GLU A 69 -1.99 -7.98 17.02
N GLY A 70 -1.34 -7.64 15.90
CA GLY A 70 -2.00 -7.05 14.74
C GLY A 70 -3.00 -8.00 14.06
N VAL A 71 -2.65 -9.29 13.95
CA VAL A 71 -3.56 -10.33 13.42
C VAL A 71 -4.77 -10.51 14.33
N GLU A 72 -4.57 -10.53 15.65
CA GLU A 72 -5.68 -10.59 16.61
C GLU A 72 -6.58 -9.34 16.50
N ALA A 73 -5.97 -8.15 16.44
CA ALA A 73 -6.69 -6.89 16.29
C ALA A 73 -7.49 -6.82 14.97
N ALA A 74 -6.98 -7.42 13.88
CA ALA A 74 -7.66 -7.50 12.60
C ALA A 74 -9.02 -8.21 12.67
N GLY A 75 -9.16 -9.18 13.58
CA GLY A 75 -10.42 -9.88 13.85
C GLY A 75 -11.49 -9.03 14.56
N GLN A 76 -11.11 -7.85 15.07
CA GLN A 76 -11.96 -6.95 15.84
C GLN A 76 -12.10 -5.56 15.22
N VAL A 77 -11.61 -5.37 13.99
CA VAL A 77 -11.67 -4.07 13.32
C VAL A 77 -13.11 -3.62 13.15
N ASP A 78 -13.36 -2.33 13.37
CA ASP A 78 -14.67 -1.71 13.13
C ASP A 78 -15.14 -1.95 11.69
N GLY A 79 -16.24 -2.68 11.52
CA GLY A 79 -16.81 -3.00 10.21
C GLY A 79 -17.28 -1.78 9.42
N THR A 80 -17.64 -0.68 10.09
CA THR A 80 -18.02 0.57 9.41
C THR A 80 -16.81 1.25 8.78
N TRP A 81 -15.65 1.16 9.44
CA TRP A 81 -14.39 1.63 8.90
C TRP A 81 -13.95 0.82 7.67
N LEU A 82 -14.02 -0.51 7.75
CA LEU A 82 -13.72 -1.39 6.62
C LEU A 82 -14.61 -1.07 5.41
N ALA A 83 -15.91 -0.90 5.64
CA ALA A 83 -16.86 -0.54 4.57
C ALA A 83 -16.51 0.81 3.91
N GLU A 84 -16.08 1.80 4.69
CA GLU A 84 -15.67 3.11 4.18
C GLU A 84 -14.39 3.01 3.33
N VAL A 85 -13.41 2.23 3.79
CA VAL A 85 -12.19 1.95 3.04
C VAL A 85 -12.51 1.27 1.70
N ASP A 86 -13.35 0.22 1.72
CA ASP A 86 -13.76 -0.48 0.51
C ASP A 86 -14.52 0.42 -0.46
N ARG A 87 -15.41 1.29 0.07
CA ARG A 87 -16.12 2.28 -0.73
C ARG A 87 -15.16 3.22 -1.44
N ARG A 88 -14.13 3.74 -0.75
CA ARG A 88 -13.11 4.62 -1.36
C ARG A 88 -12.28 3.90 -2.42
N ARG A 89 -11.85 2.67 -2.15
CA ARG A 89 -11.13 1.82 -3.12
C ARG A 89 -11.95 1.59 -4.37
N ASN A 90 -13.22 1.22 -4.21
CA ASN A 90 -14.14 0.98 -5.31
C ASN A 90 -14.42 2.26 -6.10
N GLY A 91 -14.56 3.42 -5.42
CA GLY A 91 -14.66 4.71 -6.08
C GLY A 91 -13.46 5.03 -6.96
N CYS A 92 -12.23 4.79 -6.48
CA CYS A 92 -11.03 4.99 -7.28
C CYS A 92 -10.96 4.05 -8.50
N ARG A 93 -11.33 2.78 -8.33
CA ARG A 93 -11.41 1.81 -9.46
C ARG A 93 -12.44 2.24 -10.50
N GLN A 94 -13.62 2.67 -10.06
CA GLN A 94 -14.69 3.16 -10.95
C GLN A 94 -14.24 4.41 -11.70
N ALA A 95 -13.53 5.33 -11.05
CA ALA A 95 -12.98 6.52 -11.70
C ALA A 95 -11.96 6.16 -12.79
N LEU A 96 -11.09 5.17 -12.53
CA LEU A 96 -10.13 4.69 -13.53
C LEU A 96 -10.82 4.00 -14.71
N ALA A 97 -11.81 3.14 -14.45
CA ALA A 97 -12.61 2.49 -15.49
C ALA A 97 -13.38 3.52 -16.35
N ALA A 98 -13.97 4.55 -15.71
CA ALA A 98 -14.63 5.64 -16.42
C ALA A 98 -13.66 6.46 -17.29
N ALA A 99 -12.38 6.48 -16.94
CA ALA A 99 -11.31 7.11 -17.71
C ALA A 99 -10.64 6.16 -18.74
N ALA A 100 -11.12 4.92 -18.89
CA ALA A 100 -10.52 3.88 -19.73
C ALA A 100 -9.03 3.63 -19.43
N ARG A 101 -8.69 3.60 -18.13
CA ARG A 101 -7.30 3.46 -17.63
C ARG A 101 -6.99 2.06 -17.09
N ASP A 102 -7.74 1.05 -17.54
CA ASP A 102 -7.66 -0.33 -17.05
C ASP A 102 -6.27 -0.94 -17.28
N GLU A 103 -5.66 -0.71 -18.44
CA GLU A 103 -4.31 -1.22 -18.77
C GLU A 103 -3.23 -0.59 -17.88
N GLN A 104 -3.29 0.73 -17.63
CA GLN A 104 -2.34 1.40 -16.75
C GLN A 104 -2.50 0.95 -15.30
N MET A 105 -3.75 0.74 -14.86
CA MET A 105 -4.04 0.17 -13.55
C MET A 105 -3.46 -1.25 -13.43
N GLU A 106 -3.69 -2.13 -14.41
CA GLU A 106 -3.18 -3.49 -14.41
C GLU A 106 -1.64 -3.53 -14.40
N ALA A 107 -0.99 -2.72 -15.24
CA ALA A 107 0.46 -2.62 -15.28
C ALA A 107 1.05 -2.14 -13.95
N ALA A 108 0.46 -1.10 -13.34
CA ALA A 108 0.90 -0.59 -12.04
C ALA A 108 0.72 -1.61 -10.91
N LEU A 109 -0.43 -2.31 -10.88
CA LEU A 109 -0.69 -3.37 -9.92
C LEU A 109 0.29 -4.54 -10.09
N HIS A 110 0.61 -4.92 -11.33
CA HIS A 110 1.54 -6.00 -11.61
C HIS A 110 2.95 -5.67 -11.09
N VAL A 111 3.47 -4.48 -11.37
CA VAL A 111 4.79 -4.05 -10.87
C VAL A 111 4.78 -3.93 -9.34
N ALA A 112 3.72 -3.39 -8.75
CA ALA A 112 3.55 -3.32 -7.31
C ALA A 112 3.57 -4.71 -6.65
N MET A 113 2.86 -5.68 -7.23
CA MET A 113 2.87 -7.07 -6.76
C MET A 113 4.29 -7.65 -6.81
N LEU A 114 5.01 -7.47 -7.92
CA LEU A 114 6.39 -7.95 -8.05
C LEU A 114 7.36 -7.35 -7.02
N LEU A 115 7.14 -6.11 -6.60
CA LEU A 115 7.98 -5.41 -5.63
C LEU A 115 7.57 -5.68 -4.18
N ALA A 116 6.28 -5.85 -3.91
CA ALA A 116 5.75 -6.07 -2.56
C ALA A 116 5.71 -7.55 -2.16
N THR A 117 5.77 -8.47 -3.12
CA THR A 117 5.86 -9.90 -2.83
C THR A 117 7.30 -10.23 -2.44
N GLU A 118 7.51 -10.55 -1.17
CA GLU A 118 8.80 -11.06 -0.70
C GLU A 118 9.13 -12.37 -1.41
N ARG A 119 10.41 -12.54 -1.76
CA ARG A 119 10.91 -13.81 -2.30
C ARG A 119 11.08 -14.76 -1.12
N LEU A 120 9.99 -15.41 -0.75
CA LEU A 120 9.94 -16.43 0.28
C LEU A 120 10.75 -17.66 -0.15
N ASP A 121 11.44 -18.29 0.80
CA ASP A 121 12.16 -19.55 0.57
C ASP A 121 11.20 -20.70 0.87
N PRO A 122 10.79 -21.51 -0.12
CA PRO A 122 9.76 -22.55 0.06
C PRO A 122 10.09 -23.63 1.12
N HIS A 123 11.23 -23.53 1.81
CA HIS A 123 11.69 -24.43 2.86
C HIS A 123 11.73 -23.80 4.28
N ASP A 124 11.28 -22.55 4.47
CA ASP A 124 11.23 -21.89 5.79
C ASP A 124 9.81 -21.91 6.40
N ASP A 125 9.64 -22.54 7.56
CA ASP A 125 8.36 -22.60 8.29
C ASP A 125 7.91 -21.23 8.83
N ALA A 126 8.81 -20.25 8.94
CA ALA A 126 8.47 -18.85 9.26
C ALA A 126 7.68 -18.17 8.13
N ASP A 127 7.61 -18.77 6.94
CA ASP A 127 6.97 -18.17 5.76
C ASP A 127 5.43 -18.23 5.79
N VAL A 128 4.81 -18.98 6.70
CA VAL A 128 3.34 -19.02 6.84
C VAL A 128 2.79 -17.68 7.36
N ASP A 129 3.43 -17.11 8.38
CA ASP A 129 3.07 -15.78 8.90
C ASP A 129 3.44 -14.69 7.88
N ALA A 130 4.55 -14.88 7.15
CA ALA A 130 4.95 -14.01 6.05
C ALA A 130 3.95 -14.04 4.87
N HIS A 131 3.30 -15.18 4.60
CA HIS A 131 2.26 -15.30 3.57
C HIS A 131 0.99 -14.51 3.92
N VAL A 132 0.54 -14.55 5.18
CA VAL A 132 -0.63 -13.79 5.63
C VAL A 132 -0.32 -12.28 5.60
N ALA A 133 0.86 -11.88 6.07
CA ALA A 133 1.35 -10.50 5.97
C ALA A 133 1.48 -10.05 4.50
N SER A 134 1.90 -10.93 3.58
CA SER A 134 2.01 -10.68 2.15
C SER A 134 0.66 -10.36 1.51
N GLY A 135 -0.40 -11.13 1.82
CA GLY A 135 -1.75 -10.85 1.30
C GLY A 135 -2.29 -9.48 1.73
N ALA A 136 -2.14 -9.13 3.01
CA ALA A 136 -2.55 -7.84 3.55
C ALA A 136 -1.75 -6.68 2.95
N ARG A 137 -0.42 -6.85 2.83
CA ARG A 137 0.49 -5.89 2.20
C ARG A 137 0.11 -5.62 0.75
N LEU A 138 -0.11 -6.67 -0.03
CA LEU A 138 -0.56 -6.57 -1.42
C LEU A 138 -1.89 -5.85 -1.54
N TRP A 139 -2.84 -6.13 -0.64
CA TRP A 139 -4.11 -5.44 -0.62
C TRP A 139 -3.93 -3.94 -0.38
N LEU A 140 -3.12 -3.52 0.59
CA LEU A 140 -2.85 -2.11 0.89
C LEU A 140 -2.16 -1.39 -0.27
N VAL A 141 -1.08 -1.98 -0.79
CA VAL A 141 -0.32 -1.41 -1.91
C VAL A 141 -1.20 -1.28 -3.14
N ALA A 142 -2.04 -2.27 -3.44
CA ALA A 142 -3.00 -2.18 -4.53
C ALA A 142 -3.98 -1.02 -4.34
N GLY A 143 -4.43 -0.77 -3.10
CA GLY A 143 -5.27 0.39 -2.77
C GLY A 143 -4.56 1.72 -3.03
N ALA A 144 -3.32 1.84 -2.58
CA ALA A 144 -2.50 3.04 -2.78
C ALA A 144 -2.21 3.31 -4.27
N VAL A 145 -1.89 2.28 -5.06
CA VAL A 145 -1.69 2.39 -6.52
C VAL A 145 -2.96 2.91 -7.21
N VAL A 146 -4.10 2.29 -6.94
CA VAL A 146 -5.38 2.66 -7.56
C VAL A 146 -5.76 4.10 -7.20
N SER A 147 -5.51 4.51 -5.95
CA SER A 147 -5.72 5.89 -5.47
C SER A 147 -4.82 6.91 -6.17
N ALA A 148 -3.53 6.60 -6.25
CA ALA A 148 -2.53 7.44 -6.89
C ALA A 148 -2.85 7.66 -8.38
N LEU A 149 -3.32 6.62 -9.07
CA LEU A 149 -3.73 6.71 -10.47
C LEU A 149 -5.06 7.43 -10.66
N SER A 150 -6.03 7.26 -9.75
CA SER A 150 -7.38 7.81 -9.90
C SER A 150 -7.43 9.34 -9.83
N GLY A 151 -6.40 9.99 -9.28
CA GLY A 151 -6.42 11.44 -9.14
C GLY A 151 -7.16 11.93 -7.90
N ALA A 152 -7.57 11.04 -6.98
CA ALA A 152 -8.32 11.42 -5.79
C ALA A 152 -7.58 12.52 -4.99
N ASP A 153 -8.33 13.55 -4.60
CA ASP A 153 -7.85 14.67 -3.77
C ASP A 153 -8.87 14.98 -2.66
N PRO A 154 -8.49 14.86 -1.37
CA PRO A 154 -7.20 14.32 -0.89
C PRO A 154 -7.04 12.84 -1.29
N ASP A 155 -5.80 12.38 -1.52
CA ASP A 155 -5.51 10.98 -1.81
C ASP A 155 -5.77 10.13 -0.55
N PRO A 156 -6.83 9.29 -0.52
CA PRO A 156 -7.21 8.57 0.68
C PRO A 156 -6.19 7.51 1.11
N PHE A 157 -5.25 7.08 0.26
CA PHE A 157 -4.37 5.94 0.55
C PHE A 157 -2.88 6.27 0.40
N LEU A 158 -2.52 7.54 0.16
CA LEU A 158 -1.13 7.98 0.02
C LEU A 158 -0.24 7.54 1.19
N ALA A 159 -0.75 7.69 2.41
CA ALA A 159 -0.01 7.35 3.62
C ALA A 159 0.21 5.83 3.79
N TRP A 160 -0.68 4.97 3.27
CA TRP A 160 -0.56 3.51 3.38
C TRP A 160 0.67 2.97 2.67
N GLY A 161 0.93 3.49 1.47
CA GLY A 161 2.11 3.11 0.72
C GLY A 161 3.41 3.36 1.46
N ARG A 162 3.51 4.53 2.11
CA ARG A 162 4.66 4.93 2.92
C ARG A 162 4.76 4.14 4.22
N LEU A 163 3.64 3.85 4.88
CA LEU A 163 3.62 2.97 6.06
C LEU A 163 4.13 1.57 5.71
N VAL A 164 3.62 0.98 4.62
CA VAL A 164 4.04 -0.35 4.17
C VAL A 164 5.53 -0.37 3.80
N ALA A 165 6.03 0.67 3.13
CA ALA A 165 7.46 0.81 2.84
C ALA A 165 8.30 0.90 4.12
N ALA A 166 7.78 1.57 5.16
CA ALA A 166 8.40 1.67 6.47
C ALA A 166 8.23 0.40 7.35
N GLY A 167 7.66 -0.68 6.81
CA GLY A 167 7.47 -1.93 7.54
C GLY A 167 6.26 -1.95 8.47
N TRP A 168 5.27 -1.08 8.22
CA TRP A 168 4.06 -0.96 9.04
C TRP A 168 2.78 -1.18 8.24
N TRP A 169 1.84 -1.91 8.84
CA TRP A 169 0.50 -2.17 8.32
C TRP A 169 -0.55 -1.41 9.17
N PRO A 170 -1.31 -0.47 8.57
CA PRO A 170 -2.51 0.09 9.20
C PRO A 170 -3.63 -0.96 9.27
N VAL A 171 -3.81 -1.58 10.43
CA VAL A 171 -4.87 -2.59 10.68
C VAL A 171 -6.23 -1.91 10.73
N GLY A 172 -6.32 -0.76 11.40
CA GLY A 172 -7.55 0.01 11.55
C GLY A 172 -7.96 0.24 13.00
N PRO A 173 -9.11 0.90 13.25
CA PRO A 173 -9.71 1.03 14.57
C PRO A 173 -10.05 -0.36 15.15
N SER A 174 -9.49 -0.70 16.30
CA SER A 174 -9.76 -1.96 17.02
C SER A 174 -9.62 -1.71 18.53
N ASP A 175 -10.61 -2.16 19.31
CA ASP A 175 -10.64 -2.02 20.77
C ASP A 175 -10.33 -0.59 21.26
N GLY A 176 -11.00 0.40 20.66
CA GLY A 176 -10.85 1.82 21.03
C GLY A 176 -9.48 2.43 20.70
N ARG A 177 -8.65 1.76 19.90
CA ARG A 177 -7.32 2.21 19.48
C ARG A 177 -7.19 2.19 17.97
N MET A 178 -6.35 3.06 17.44
CA MET A 178 -5.88 2.93 16.07
C MET A 178 -4.72 1.96 16.04
N VAL A 179 -4.87 0.79 15.41
CA VAL A 179 -3.83 -0.26 15.43
C VAL A 179 -2.96 -0.21 14.18
N LEU A 180 -1.64 -0.15 14.41
CA LEU A 180 -0.59 -0.27 13.40
C LEU A 180 0.27 -1.50 13.74
N SER A 181 0.27 -2.49 12.86
CA SER A 181 1.02 -3.74 13.05
C SER A 181 2.36 -3.68 12.32
N ALA A 182 3.42 -4.25 12.89
CA ALA A 182 4.66 -4.48 12.15
C ALA A 182 4.46 -5.53 11.04
N CYS A 183 5.02 -5.30 9.85
CA CYS A 183 4.96 -6.23 8.72
C CYS A 183 5.93 -7.41 8.82
N GLY A 184 6.76 -7.45 9.86
CA GLY A 184 7.80 -8.46 10.12
C GLY A 184 8.45 -8.22 11.49
N PRO A 185 9.50 -8.96 11.86
CA PRO A 185 10.21 -8.71 13.11
C PRO A 185 10.74 -7.27 13.13
N VAL A 186 10.34 -6.52 14.16
CA VAL A 186 10.81 -5.15 14.40
C VAL A 186 12.28 -5.24 14.81
N ALA A 187 13.17 -4.62 14.04
CA ALA A 187 14.57 -4.48 14.41
C ALA A 187 14.77 -3.49 15.57
#